data_AF-A0A931LR79-F1
#
_entry.id   AF-A0A931LR79-F1
#
_cell.length_a   1.000
_cell.length_b   1.000
_cell.length_c   1.000
_cell.angle_alpha   90.00
_cell.angle_beta   90.00
_cell.angle_gamma   90.00
#
_symmetry.space_group_name_H-M   'P 1'
#
loop_
_entity.id
_entity.type
_entity.pdbx_description
1 polymer ?
#
loop_
_entity_poly.entity_id
_entity_poly.type
_entity_poly.pdbx_seq_one_letter_code
_entity_poly.pdbx_strand_id
1 'polypeptide(L)'
;MPKKPKTVKGAKNSLKFKAQPKSGLLSVRVGVKKFKVPVEARLLSNGGYMFLSFSSSSELYRVSDGNLQPMGFDADGTEAYSALNPSRRRGRRRAPAELPDEVAKALARVPSGYKVGYDADGNARLVRKRVRRRK
;
A
#
# COMPACT_ATOMS: atom_id res chain seq x y z
N MET A 1 -4.13 -12.19 8.02
CA MET A 1 -3.81 -11.24 6.91
C MET A 1 -5.07 -10.47 6.54
N PRO A 2 -5.03 -9.17 6.18
CA PRO A 2 -6.24 -8.50 5.69
C PRO A 2 -6.73 -9.23 4.44
N LYS A 3 -8.01 -9.63 4.44
CA LYS A 3 -8.63 -10.39 3.35
C LYS A 3 -8.63 -9.51 2.10
N LYS A 4 -7.97 -9.96 1.02
CA LYS A 4 -8.06 -9.26 -0.27
C LYS A 4 -9.53 -9.24 -0.71
N PRO A 5 -10.06 -8.10 -1.19
CA PRO A 5 -11.38 -8.06 -1.78
C PRO A 5 -11.39 -8.93 -3.04
N LYS A 6 -12.39 -9.81 -3.13
CA LYS A 6 -12.60 -10.70 -4.28
C LYS A 6 -13.43 -10.02 -5.37
N THR A 7 -14.38 -9.18 -4.99
CA THR A 7 -15.27 -8.48 -5.95
C THR A 7 -14.78 -7.07 -6.24
N VAL A 8 -15.16 -6.55 -7.41
CA VAL A 8 -14.91 -5.15 -7.80
C VAL A 8 -15.50 -4.17 -6.78
N LYS A 9 -16.72 -4.43 -6.26
CA LYS A 9 -17.31 -3.63 -5.17
C LYS A 9 -16.38 -3.53 -3.95
N GLY A 10 -15.81 -4.66 -3.52
CA GLY A 10 -14.85 -4.69 -2.42
C GLY A 10 -13.54 -3.95 -2.76
N ALA A 11 -13.07 -4.07 -4.00
CA ALA A 11 -11.87 -3.39 -4.48
C ALA A 11 -12.07 -1.87 -4.48
N LYS A 12 -13.19 -1.37 -5.02
CA LYS A 12 -13.56 0.06 -5.04
C LYS A 12 -13.53 0.67 -3.63
N ASN A 13 -14.20 0.03 -2.67
CA ASN A 13 -14.24 0.50 -1.29
C ASN A 13 -12.84 0.56 -0.65
N SER A 14 -11.99 -0.43 -0.92
CA SER A 14 -10.63 -0.45 -0.36
C SER A 14 -9.69 0.55 -1.04
N LEU A 15 -9.83 0.77 -2.35
CA LEU A 15 -9.00 1.70 -3.13
C LEU A 15 -9.34 3.16 -2.87
N LYS A 16 -10.61 3.49 -2.60
CA LYS A 16 -11.07 4.86 -2.29
C LYS A 16 -10.23 5.53 -1.20
N PHE A 17 -9.92 4.81 -0.12
CA PHE A 17 -9.14 5.33 1.01
C PHE A 17 -7.63 5.41 0.75
N LYS A 18 -7.14 4.79 -0.34
CA LYS A 18 -5.72 4.74 -0.69
C LYS A 18 -5.37 5.74 -1.79
N ALA A 19 -6.35 6.13 -2.59
CA ALA A 19 -6.21 7.07 -3.67
C ALA A 19 -6.12 8.51 -3.12
N GLN A 20 -5.13 9.27 -3.59
CA GLN A 20 -4.95 10.68 -3.20
C GLN A 20 -5.86 11.58 -4.04
N PRO A 21 -6.48 12.62 -3.44
CA PRO A 21 -7.27 13.58 -4.18
C PRO A 21 -6.36 14.41 -5.10
N LYS A 22 -6.84 14.67 -6.31
CA LYS A 22 -6.20 15.53 -7.31
C LYS A 22 -7.24 16.49 -7.89
N SER A 23 -6.90 17.76 -7.94
CA SER A 23 -7.71 18.79 -8.58
C SER A 23 -7.34 18.92 -10.07
N GLY A 24 -8.29 19.40 -10.89
CA GLY A 24 -8.06 19.67 -12.31
C GLY A 24 -7.77 18.45 -13.18
N LEU A 25 -8.15 17.25 -12.72
CA LEU A 25 -7.95 15.98 -13.44
C LEU A 25 -8.92 15.84 -14.62
N LEU A 26 -10.13 16.37 -14.46
CA LEU A 26 -11.13 16.43 -15.52
C LEU A 26 -11.04 17.75 -16.27
N SER A 27 -11.13 17.67 -17.59
CA SER A 27 -11.28 18.84 -18.44
C SER A 27 -12.45 18.63 -19.39
N VAL A 28 -13.25 19.66 -19.58
CA VAL A 28 -14.30 19.69 -20.59
C VAL A 28 -13.86 20.64 -21.70
N ARG A 29 -14.11 20.25 -22.94
CA ARG A 29 -13.87 21.11 -24.10
C ARG A 29 -15.15 21.89 -24.39
N VAL A 30 -15.06 23.22 -24.40
CA VAL A 30 -16.14 24.13 -24.78
C VAL A 30 -15.66 24.89 -26.01
N GLY A 31 -16.23 24.55 -27.18
CA GLY A 31 -15.72 24.97 -28.48
C GLY A 31 -14.30 24.45 -28.72
N VAL A 32 -13.34 25.37 -28.93
CA VAL A 32 -11.92 25.02 -29.12
C VAL A 32 -11.09 25.03 -27.83
N LYS A 33 -11.63 25.59 -26.74
CA LYS A 33 -10.89 25.76 -25.48
C LYS A 33 -11.18 24.62 -24.50
N LYS A 34 -10.14 24.18 -23.79
CA LYS A 34 -10.26 23.21 -22.69
C LYS A 34 -10.33 23.93 -21.36
N PHE A 35 -11.35 23.62 -20.57
CA PHE A 35 -11.55 24.15 -19.22
C PHE A 35 -11.37 23.03 -18.21
N LYS A 36 -10.58 23.28 -17.16
CA LYS A 36 -10.45 22.34 -16.05
C LYS A 36 -11.71 22.40 -15.20
N VAL A 37 -12.29 21.25 -14.90
CA VAL A 37 -13.44 21.15 -14.02
C VAL A 37 -12.96 21.29 -12.57
N PRO A 38 -13.58 22.14 -11.73
CA PRO A 38 -13.19 22.32 -10.33
C PRO A 38 -13.75 21.20 -9.45
N VAL A 39 -13.56 19.94 -9.87
CA VAL A 39 -13.97 18.74 -9.14
C VAL A 39 -12.72 17.99 -8.70
N GLU A 40 -12.68 17.62 -7.42
CA GLU A 40 -11.66 16.75 -6.89
C GLU A 40 -11.96 15.30 -7.25
N ALA A 41 -10.98 14.65 -7.88
CA ALA A 41 -11.05 13.23 -8.18
C ALA A 41 -9.86 12.51 -7.53
N ARG A 42 -10.13 11.35 -6.94
CA ARG A 42 -9.12 10.43 -6.46
C ARG A 42 -8.79 9.45 -7.58
N LEU A 43 -7.52 9.32 -7.92
CA LEU A 43 -7.05 8.47 -9.02
C LEU A 43 -5.93 7.52 -8.56
N LEU A 44 -6.04 6.25 -8.94
CA LEU A 44 -4.93 5.30 -8.97
C LEU A 44 -4.87 4.69 -10.37
N SER A 45 -3.69 4.61 -10.97
CA SER A 45 -3.52 3.98 -12.27
C SER A 45 -2.25 3.14 -12.32
N ASN A 46 -2.31 2.11 -13.13
CA ASN A 46 -1.21 1.26 -13.56
C ASN A 46 -1.48 0.93 -15.05
N GLY A 47 -0.48 0.52 -15.83
CA GLY A 47 -0.59 0.30 -17.28
C GLY A 47 -1.77 -0.59 -17.71
N GLY A 48 -2.28 -1.47 -16.83
CA GLY A 48 -3.45 -2.32 -17.12
C GLY A 48 -4.77 -1.93 -16.42
N TYR A 49 -4.76 -1.07 -15.41
CA TYR A 49 -5.96 -0.77 -14.61
C TYR A 49 -6.01 0.69 -14.16
N MET A 50 -7.21 1.22 -14.00
CA MET A 50 -7.43 2.55 -13.46
C MET A 50 -8.60 2.56 -12.48
N PHE A 51 -8.39 3.15 -11.31
CA PHE A 51 -9.44 3.44 -10.35
C PHE A 51 -9.65 4.95 -10.28
N LEU A 52 -10.88 5.38 -10.52
CA LEU A 52 -11.30 6.77 -10.48
C LEU A 52 -12.45 6.92 -9.49
N SER A 53 -12.31 7.85 -8.55
CA SER A 53 -13.28 8.04 -7.48
C SER A 53 -13.60 9.52 -7.30
N PHE A 54 -14.88 9.82 -7.39
CA PHE A 54 -15.48 11.10 -7.08
C PHE A 54 -16.14 11.04 -5.71
N SER A 55 -16.64 12.17 -5.22
CA SER A 55 -17.42 12.22 -3.97
C SER A 55 -18.65 11.30 -4.03
N SER A 56 -19.36 11.30 -5.16
CA SER A 56 -20.63 10.57 -5.37
C SER A 56 -20.49 9.18 -5.99
N SER A 57 -19.42 8.91 -6.75
CA SER A 57 -19.26 7.65 -7.49
C SER A 57 -17.82 7.15 -7.49
N SER A 58 -17.62 5.86 -7.73
CA SER A 58 -16.29 5.27 -7.83
C SER A 58 -16.29 4.12 -8.82
N GLU A 59 -15.39 4.20 -9.79
CA GLU A 59 -15.32 3.27 -10.90
C GLU A 59 -13.94 2.66 -11.06
N LEU A 60 -13.95 1.40 -11.50
CA LEU A 60 -12.76 0.61 -11.75
C LEU A 60 -12.77 0.20 -13.22
N TYR A 61 -11.68 0.50 -13.91
CA TYR A 61 -11.52 0.30 -15.33
C TYR A 61 -10.35 -0.63 -15.62
N ARG A 62 -10.52 -1.47 -16.64
CA ARG A 62 -9.42 -2.14 -17.33
C ARG A 62 -8.96 -1.23 -18.48
N VAL A 63 -7.65 -1.08 -18.62
CA VAL A 63 -7.04 -0.36 -19.74
C VAL A 63 -6.73 -1.40 -20.83
N SER A 64 -7.34 -1.26 -22.01
CA SER A 64 -7.07 -2.10 -23.18
C SER A 64 -7.10 -1.23 -24.43
N ASP A 65 -6.08 -1.35 -25.27
CA ASP A 65 -6.06 -0.74 -26.63
C ASP A 65 -6.37 0.77 -26.62
N GLY A 66 -5.81 1.49 -25.65
CA GLY A 66 -6.02 2.94 -25.48
C GLY A 66 -7.41 3.32 -24.94
N ASN A 67 -8.26 2.35 -24.61
CA ASN A 67 -9.61 2.54 -24.11
C ASN A 67 -9.75 2.09 -22.64
N LEU A 68 -10.77 2.65 -21.97
CA LEU A 68 -11.12 2.32 -20.60
C LEU A 68 -12.42 1.50 -20.59
N GLN A 69 -12.34 0.24 -20.18
CA GLN A 69 -13.50 -0.64 -20.05
C GLN A 69 -13.93 -0.74 -18.59
N PRO A 70 -15.17 -0.35 -18.23
CA PRO A 70 -15.65 -0.43 -16.86
C PRO A 70 -15.80 -1.89 -16.42
N MET A 71 -15.37 -2.19 -15.20
CA MET A 71 -15.55 -3.52 -14.60
C MET A 71 -16.88 -3.60 -13.85
N GLY A 72 -17.65 -4.68 -14.08
CA GLY A 72 -18.91 -4.93 -13.40
C GLY A 72 -18.75 -5.10 -11.88
N PHE A 73 -19.77 -4.72 -11.10
CA PHE A 73 -19.70 -4.68 -9.63
C PHE A 73 -19.37 -6.03 -8.97
N ASP A 74 -19.94 -7.11 -9.51
CA ASP A 74 -19.80 -8.46 -8.97
C ASP A 74 -18.71 -9.28 -9.67
N ALA A 75 -18.04 -8.70 -10.66
CA ALA A 75 -16.88 -9.33 -11.30
C ALA A 75 -15.71 -9.49 -10.31
N ASP A 76 -14.79 -10.40 -10.65
CA ASP A 76 -13.56 -10.57 -9.89
C ASP A 76 -12.69 -9.30 -9.99
N GLY A 77 -12.41 -8.69 -8.85
CA GLY A 77 -11.59 -7.47 -8.72
C GLY A 77 -10.21 -7.73 -8.15
N THR A 78 -9.82 -8.99 -7.94
CA THR A 78 -8.61 -9.37 -7.19
C THR A 78 -7.32 -8.89 -7.86
N GLU A 79 -7.25 -9.03 -9.18
CA GLU A 79 -6.10 -8.62 -9.99
C GLU A 79 -5.96 -7.11 -10.03
N ALA A 80 -7.05 -6.41 -10.41
CA ALA A 80 -7.11 -4.95 -10.43
C ALA A 80 -6.78 -4.35 -9.06
N TYR A 81 -7.31 -4.93 -7.98
CA TYR A 81 -6.96 -4.52 -6.62
C TYR A 81 -5.47 -4.73 -6.34
N SER A 82 -4.90 -5.87 -6.71
CA SER A 82 -3.49 -6.15 -6.46
C SER A 82 -2.57 -5.21 -7.25
N ALA A 83 -2.94 -4.85 -8.49
CA ALA A 83 -2.19 -3.95 -9.35
C ALA A 83 -2.24 -2.49 -8.90
N LEU A 84 -3.38 -2.05 -8.35
CA LEU A 84 -3.61 -0.65 -7.96
C LEU A 84 -3.36 -0.39 -6.48
N ASN A 85 -3.39 -1.42 -5.64
CA ASN A 85 -3.13 -1.26 -4.22
C ASN A 85 -1.66 -0.90 -4.03
N PRO A 86 -1.35 0.33 -3.56
CA PRO A 86 -0.01 0.67 -3.16
C PRO A 86 0.30 -0.19 -1.94
N SER A 87 0.84 -1.39 -2.16
CA SER A 87 1.20 -2.28 -1.07
C SER A 87 2.07 -1.49 -0.08
N ARG A 88 1.87 -1.69 1.22
CA ARG A 88 2.90 -1.33 2.20
C ARG A 88 4.17 -1.95 1.66
N ARG A 89 5.11 -1.13 1.16
CA ARG A 89 6.45 -1.56 0.76
C ARG A 89 6.86 -2.62 1.76
N ARG A 90 6.91 -3.89 1.33
CA ARG A 90 7.41 -4.99 2.16
C ARG A 90 8.74 -4.45 2.68
N GLY A 91 8.82 -4.22 4.00
CA GLY A 91 9.90 -3.44 4.59
C GLY A 91 11.21 -3.84 3.93
N ARG A 92 11.91 -2.86 3.33
CA ARG A 92 13.19 -3.05 2.64
C ARG A 92 13.97 -4.08 3.45
N ARG A 93 14.21 -5.27 2.90
CA ARG A 93 15.09 -6.26 3.55
C ARG A 93 16.37 -5.50 3.84
N ARG A 94 16.63 -5.22 5.11
CA ARG A 94 17.87 -4.56 5.50
C ARG A 94 18.98 -5.49 5.03
N ALA A 95 19.93 -4.95 4.27
CA ALA A 95 21.09 -5.72 3.87
C ALA A 95 21.73 -6.30 5.14
N PRO A 96 22.17 -7.56 5.12
CA PRO A 96 22.95 -8.10 6.23
C PRO A 96 24.19 -7.22 6.39
N ALA A 97 24.37 -6.63 7.57
CA ALA A 97 25.60 -5.95 7.92
C ALA A 97 26.59 -7.02 8.40
N GLU A 98 27.82 -6.97 7.91
CA GLU A 98 28.90 -7.79 8.44
C GLU A 98 29.19 -7.36 9.87
N LEU A 99 29.03 -8.29 10.81
CA LEU A 99 29.32 -8.08 12.22
C LEU A 99 30.76 -8.56 12.47
N PRO A 100 31.61 -7.77 13.16
CA PRO A 100 32.91 -8.25 13.61
C PRO A 100 32.76 -9.51 14.48
N ASP A 101 33.69 -10.46 14.33
CA ASP A 101 33.61 -11.79 14.96
C ASP A 101 33.50 -11.74 16.49
N GLU A 102 34.13 -10.74 17.11
CA GLU A 102 34.06 -10.52 18.56
C GLU A 102 32.64 -10.22 19.03
N VAL A 103 31.91 -9.42 18.27
CA VAL A 103 30.52 -9.05 18.57
C VAL A 103 29.60 -10.25 18.36
N ALA A 104 29.84 -11.05 17.33
CA ALA A 104 29.07 -12.28 17.08
C ALA A 104 29.23 -13.29 18.23
N LYS A 105 30.45 -13.50 18.73
CA LYS A 105 30.74 -14.37 19.88
C LYS A 105 30.08 -13.88 21.16
N ALA A 106 30.10 -12.56 21.40
CA ALA A 106 29.44 -11.96 22.56
C ALA A 106 27.91 -12.11 22.50
N LEU A 107 27.31 -11.90 21.33
CA LEU A 107 25.86 -12.05 21.12
C LEU A 107 25.39 -13.50 21.20
N ALA A 108 26.23 -14.48 20.86
CA ALA A 108 25.91 -15.91 20.97
C ALA A 108 25.73 -16.37 22.44
N ARG A 109 26.34 -15.67 23.40
CA ARG A 109 26.19 -15.95 24.84
C ARG A 109 24.89 -15.44 25.44
N VAL A 110 24.11 -14.65 24.69
CA VAL A 110 22.83 -14.11 25.17
C VAL A 110 21.79 -15.26 25.25
N PRO A 111 21.17 -15.49 26.42
CA PRO A 111 20.17 -16.55 26.57
C PRO A 111 18.99 -16.41 25.59
N SER A 112 18.46 -17.55 25.16
CA SER A 112 17.29 -17.59 24.29
C SER A 112 16.11 -16.83 24.93
N GLY A 113 15.36 -16.06 24.13
CA GLY A 113 14.27 -15.24 24.66
C GLY A 113 14.70 -13.91 25.31
N TYR A 114 15.99 -13.56 25.30
CA TYR A 114 16.50 -12.25 25.74
C TYR A 114 17.22 -11.51 24.60
N LYS A 115 17.36 -10.19 24.74
CA LYS A 115 18.15 -9.30 23.90
C LYS A 115 18.93 -8.32 24.78
N VAL A 116 20.05 -7.82 24.30
CA VAL A 116 20.74 -6.69 24.95
C VAL A 116 19.89 -5.44 24.74
N GLY A 117 19.61 -4.72 25.82
CA GLY A 117 19.02 -3.38 25.83
C GLY A 117 19.81 -2.49 26.77
N TYR A 118 19.43 -1.22 26.84
CA TYR A 118 20.06 -0.24 27.72
C TYR A 118 19.06 0.21 28.80
N ASP A 119 19.55 0.58 29.97
CA ASP A 119 18.77 1.28 30.99
C ASP A 119 18.77 2.80 30.75
N ALA A 120 18.17 3.56 31.69
CA ALA A 120 18.10 5.01 31.60
C ALA A 120 19.47 5.69 31.70
N ASP A 121 20.43 4.99 32.32
CA ASP A 121 21.79 5.46 32.57
C ASP A 121 22.78 5.01 31.47
N GLY A 122 22.29 4.30 30.46
CA GLY A 122 23.08 3.84 29.32
C GLY A 122 23.86 2.54 29.54
N ASN A 123 23.65 1.84 30.65
CA ASN A 123 24.29 0.55 30.91
C ASN A 123 23.57 -0.59 30.19
N ALA A 124 24.35 -1.56 29.71
CA ALA A 124 23.83 -2.73 29.02
C ALA A 124 23.16 -3.71 30.00
N ARG A 125 21.92 -4.10 29.69
CA ARG A 125 21.14 -5.08 30.46
C ARG A 125 20.42 -6.08 29.56
N LEU A 126 20.10 -7.24 30.11
CA LEU A 126 19.28 -8.25 29.43
C LEU A 126 17.80 -7.89 29.50
N VAL A 127 17.16 -7.78 28.33
CA VAL A 127 15.74 -7.46 28.18
C VAL A 127 15.01 -8.64 27.55
N ARG A 128 13.91 -9.09 28.16
CA ARG A 128 13.09 -10.18 27.63
C ARG A 128 12.50 -9.83 26.26
N LYS A 129 12.64 -10.71 25.28
CA LYS A 129 12.03 -10.60 23.95
C LYS A 129 10.52 -10.76 24.09
N ARG A 130 9.78 -9.74 23.67
CA ARG A 130 8.31 -9.79 23.65
C ARG A 130 7.84 -10.60 22.45
N VAL A 131 7.26 -11.78 22.69
CA VAL A 131 6.60 -12.56 21.64
C VAL A 131 5.18 -12.04 21.46
N ARG A 132 4.86 -11.49 20.29
CA ARG A 132 3.46 -11.20 19.94
C ARG A 132 2.80 -12.50 19.52
N ARG A 133 1.73 -12.90 20.22
CA ARG A 133 0.85 -13.99 19.75
C ARG A 133 0.41 -13.68 18.31
N ARG A 134 0.63 -14.61 17.39
CA ARG A 134 0.09 -14.52 16.03
C ARG A 134 -1.43 -14.58 16.14
N LYS A 135 -2.11 -13.66 15.46
CA LYS A 135 -3.57 -13.62 15.28
C LYS A 135 -3.94 -14.40 14.03
#